data_AF-A0A2G8RQH8-F1
#
_entry.id   AF-A0A2G8RQH8-F1
#
_cell.length_a   1.000
_cell.length_b   1.000
_cell.length_c   1.000
_cell.angle_alpha   90.00
_cell.angle_beta   90.00
_cell.angle_gamma   90.00
#
_symmetry.space_group_name_H-M   'P 1'
#
loop_
_entity.id
_entity.type
_entity.pdbx_description
1 polymer ?
#
loop_
_entity_poly.entity_id
_entity_poly.type
_entity_poly.pdbx_seq_one_letter_code
_entity_poly.pdbx_strand_id
1 'polypeptide(L)'
;MQFSSTFPRLSLFALALASALMATPLAAPNQNDAASENTMVTYCNKRVNNVCGGSCTVYNGGAACLDAPGTNCFVATNNVGFCDRAGCGHSCHQLSTCGTRLDNGFCFTPGTQSILVSSA
;
A
#
# COMPACT_ATOMS: atom_id res chain seq x y z
N MET A 1 56.42 -32.38 -43.15
CA MET A 1 55.16 -33.17 -43.14
C MET A 1 54.03 -32.14 -42.97
N GLN A 2 53.42 -31.55 -44.02
CA GLN A 2 52.37 -32.13 -44.89
C GLN A 2 51.32 -32.86 -44.02
N PHE A 3 50.02 -32.53 -43.96
CA PHE A 3 49.01 -32.25 -45.00
C PHE A 3 47.89 -31.34 -44.41
N SER A 4 47.39 -30.28 -45.06
CA SER A 4 46.46 -30.23 -46.20
C SER A 4 45.09 -30.86 -45.99
N SER A 5 44.04 -30.02 -45.90
CA SER A 5 42.82 -30.05 -46.76
C SER A 5 41.77 -29.06 -46.19
N THR A 6 41.61 -27.85 -46.74
CA THR A 6 40.75 -27.53 -47.91
C THR A 6 39.25 -27.66 -47.60
N PHE A 7 38.58 -26.53 -47.36
CA PHE A 7 37.19 -26.32 -47.78
C PHE A 7 36.99 -24.85 -48.22
N PRO A 8 37.04 -24.55 -49.53
CA PRO A 8 36.48 -23.36 -50.13
C PRO A 8 35.00 -23.63 -50.43
N ARG A 9 34.10 -22.66 -50.20
CA ARG A 9 32.80 -22.38 -50.89
C ARG A 9 32.14 -21.28 -50.07
N LEU A 10 32.45 -20.00 -50.32
CA LEU A 10 31.68 -19.17 -51.25
C LEU A 10 30.21 -19.60 -51.36
N SER A 11 29.42 -19.20 -50.37
CA SER A 11 27.99 -18.95 -50.54
C SER A 11 27.74 -17.49 -50.20
N LEU A 12 27.78 -16.66 -51.25
CA LEU A 12 26.86 -15.54 -51.39
C LEU A 12 25.41 -16.08 -51.33
N PHE A 13 24.46 -15.19 -51.05
CA PHE A 13 23.02 -15.36 -50.78
C PHE A 13 22.72 -15.40 -49.28
N ALA A 14 21.97 -14.46 -48.69
CA ALA A 14 21.18 -13.38 -49.25
C ALA A 14 20.96 -12.31 -48.15
N LEU A 15 20.87 -11.04 -48.58
CA LEU A 15 20.22 -9.99 -47.81
C LEU A 15 18.78 -10.40 -47.51
N ALA A 16 18.39 -10.39 -46.25
CA ALA A 16 17.06 -10.02 -45.83
C ALA A 16 17.15 -9.38 -44.45
N LEU A 17 17.21 -8.04 -44.45
CA LEU A 17 16.78 -7.25 -43.31
C LEU A 17 15.29 -7.55 -43.08
N ALA A 18 14.96 -8.17 -41.96
CA ALA A 18 13.63 -8.12 -41.39
C ALA A 18 13.73 -8.28 -39.87
N SER A 19 13.96 -7.14 -39.24
CA SER A 19 13.42 -6.74 -37.95
C SER A 19 12.21 -7.55 -37.44
N ALA A 20 12.34 -8.13 -36.26
CA ALA A 20 11.43 -7.91 -35.13
C ALA A 20 12.01 -8.58 -33.88
N LEU A 21 12.44 -7.76 -32.92
CA LEU A 21 12.53 -8.16 -31.52
C LEU A 21 11.11 -8.58 -31.08
N MET A 22 10.92 -9.84 -30.69
CA MET A 22 9.76 -10.19 -29.87
C MET A 22 10.28 -10.59 -28.50
N ALA A 23 10.12 -9.62 -27.60
CA ALA A 23 10.48 -9.66 -26.21
C ALA A 23 9.79 -10.81 -25.47
N THR A 24 10.50 -11.33 -24.47
CA THR A 24 10.04 -12.21 -23.41
C THR A 24 8.71 -11.74 -22.78
N PRO A 25 7.74 -12.62 -22.50
CA PRO A 25 6.83 -12.34 -21.40
C PRO A 25 7.56 -12.67 -20.09
N LEU A 26 8.32 -11.70 -19.58
CA LEU A 26 8.55 -11.63 -18.14
C LEU A 26 7.16 -11.35 -17.54
N ALA A 27 6.53 -12.38 -16.97
CA ALA A 27 5.37 -12.19 -16.11
C ALA A 27 5.78 -11.15 -15.06
N ALA A 28 5.25 -9.94 -15.19
CA ALA A 28 5.45 -8.90 -14.20
C ALA A 28 4.96 -9.45 -12.85
N PRO A 29 5.76 -9.44 -11.76
CA PRO A 29 5.15 -9.41 -10.46
C PRO A 29 4.19 -8.22 -10.48
N ASN A 30 2.98 -8.38 -9.95
CA ASN A 30 2.04 -7.29 -9.76
C ASN A 30 2.81 -6.12 -9.10
N GLN A 31 3.20 -5.11 -9.88
CA GLN A 31 3.92 -3.94 -9.41
C GLN A 31 2.90 -2.99 -8.76
N ASN A 32 2.29 -3.48 -7.67
CA ASN A 32 1.65 -2.67 -6.65
C ASN A 32 2.39 -2.79 -5.31
N ASP A 33 3.60 -3.35 -5.29
CA ASP A 33 4.60 -3.01 -4.27
C ASP A 33 5.28 -1.69 -4.67
N ALA A 34 4.46 -0.65 -4.85
CA ALA A 34 4.97 0.69 -4.76
C ALA A 34 5.41 0.86 -3.30
N ALA A 35 6.52 1.56 -3.09
CA ALA A 35 6.93 2.10 -1.80
C ALA A 35 5.88 3.10 -1.28
N SER A 36 4.66 2.63 -1.03
CA SER A 36 3.62 3.34 -0.32
C SER A 36 4.07 3.32 1.12
N GLU A 37 4.28 4.49 1.71
CA GLU A 37 4.60 4.54 3.14
C GLU A 37 3.47 3.83 3.90
N ASN A 38 3.81 2.63 4.40
CA ASN A 38 2.88 1.83 5.16
C ASN A 38 2.38 2.65 6.34
N THR A 39 1.10 2.92 6.34
CA THR A 39 0.46 3.65 7.42
C THR A 39 -0.01 2.66 8.44
N MET A 40 0.56 2.74 9.64
CA MET A 40 0.13 1.93 10.75
C MET A 40 -0.99 2.66 11.46
N VAL A 41 -2.17 2.02 11.55
CA VAL A 41 -3.33 2.53 12.28
C VAL A 41 -3.65 1.55 13.38
N THR A 42 -3.60 2.01 14.62
CA THR A 42 -4.04 1.23 15.78
C THR A 42 -5.31 1.86 16.33
N TYR A 43 -6.43 1.15 16.26
CA TYR A 43 -7.73 1.63 16.71
C TYR A 43 -8.34 0.69 17.72
N CYS A 44 -8.96 1.24 18.76
CA CYS A 44 -9.57 0.46 19.83
C CYS A 44 -11.00 0.91 20.11
N ASN A 45 -11.82 -0.04 20.56
CA ASN A 45 -13.23 0.18 20.86
C ASN A 45 -13.52 0.70 22.27
N LYS A 46 -12.53 0.83 23.17
CA LYS A 46 -12.75 1.37 24.51
C LYS A 46 -11.72 2.43 24.88
N ARG A 47 -12.13 3.34 25.75
CA ARG A 47 -11.24 4.30 26.42
C ARG A 47 -11.35 4.10 27.92
N VAL A 48 -10.21 4.00 28.60
CA VAL A 48 -10.11 3.95 30.05
C VAL A 48 -9.38 5.21 30.51
N ASN A 49 -10.14 6.19 31.03
CA ASN A 49 -9.63 7.51 31.38
C ASN A 49 -8.93 8.18 30.19
N ASN A 50 -7.61 8.38 30.29
CA ASN A 50 -6.79 9.02 29.27
C ASN A 50 -6.00 8.00 28.42
N VAL A 51 -6.31 6.71 28.55
CA VAL A 51 -5.66 5.62 27.82
C VAL A 51 -6.66 4.95 26.86
N CYS A 52 -6.21 4.70 25.63
CA CYS A 52 -6.96 3.91 24.66
C CYS A 52 -6.76 2.41 24.90
N GLY A 53 -7.82 1.61 24.87
CA GLY A 53 -7.72 0.17 25.16
C GLY A 53 -8.97 -0.65 24.81
N GLY A 54 -9.10 -1.82 25.44
CA GLY A 54 -10.14 -2.79 25.10
C GLY A 54 -9.73 -3.71 23.96
N SER A 55 -10.58 -3.82 22.93
CA SER A 55 -10.27 -4.56 21.71
C SER A 55 -9.62 -3.61 20.71
N CYS A 56 -8.31 -3.71 20.59
CA CYS A 56 -7.51 -2.93 19.65
C CYS A 56 -7.19 -3.78 18.42
N THR A 57 -7.32 -3.18 17.24
CA THR A 57 -6.88 -3.77 15.97
C THR A 57 -5.78 -2.88 15.40
N VAL A 58 -4.73 -3.52 14.86
CA VAL A 58 -3.61 -2.83 14.22
C VAL A 58 -3.68 -3.15 12.73
N TYR A 59 -3.86 -2.12 11.93
CA TYR A 59 -3.67 -2.18 10.48
C TYR A 59 -2.28 -1.64 10.15
N ASN A 60 -1.61 -2.29 9.21
CA ASN A 60 -0.34 -1.83 8.67
C ASN A 60 -0.34 -2.13 7.17
N GLY A 61 -0.48 -1.09 6.36
CA GLY A 61 -0.60 -1.21 4.91
C GLY A 61 -0.69 0.15 4.24
N GLY A 62 -0.84 0.14 2.91
CA GLY A 62 -1.05 1.35 2.13
C GLY A 62 -2.48 1.89 2.21
N ALA A 63 -2.84 2.71 1.22
CA ALA A 63 -4.16 3.33 1.13
C ALA A 63 -5.28 2.28 1.14
N ALA A 64 -6.18 2.36 2.12
CA ALA A 64 -7.29 1.44 2.28
C ALA A 64 -8.42 2.10 3.06
N CYS A 65 -9.65 1.66 2.79
CA CYS A 65 -10.78 1.96 3.63
C CYS A 65 -10.97 0.82 4.64
N LEU A 66 -10.84 1.13 5.92
CA LEU A 66 -11.02 0.17 7.00
C LEU A 66 -12.37 0.42 7.67
N ASP A 67 -13.26 -0.56 7.62
CA ASP A 67 -14.47 -0.53 8.44
C ASP A 67 -14.09 -0.84 9.89
N ALA A 68 -14.20 0.19 10.74
CA ALA A 68 -13.79 0.16 12.14
C ALA A 68 -14.94 0.62 13.04
N PRO A 69 -16.11 -0.07 12.99
CA PRO A 69 -17.31 0.35 13.71
C PRO A 69 -17.11 0.35 15.22
N GLY A 70 -17.51 1.44 15.87
CA GLY A 70 -17.42 1.57 17.32
C GLY A 70 -15.99 1.80 17.82
N THR A 71 -15.08 2.26 16.96
CA THR A 71 -13.81 2.81 17.40
C THR A 71 -14.07 4.02 18.29
N ASN A 72 -13.44 4.04 19.45
CA ASN A 72 -13.54 5.14 20.41
C ASN A 72 -12.26 5.97 20.47
N CYS A 73 -11.14 5.37 20.12
CA CYS A 73 -9.86 6.04 20.05
C CYS A 73 -8.94 5.29 19.10
N PHE A 74 -8.10 6.03 18.40
CA PHE A 74 -7.10 5.44 17.53
C PHE A 74 -5.89 6.34 17.39
N VAL A 75 -4.79 5.76 16.93
CA VAL A 75 -3.57 6.45 16.56
C VAL A 75 -3.15 5.96 15.19
N ALA A 76 -2.54 6.84 14.40
CA ALA A 76 -1.90 6.45 13.17
C ALA A 76 -0.52 7.10 13.05
N THR A 77 0.38 6.45 12.31
CA THR A 77 1.71 7.01 12.01
C THR A 77 1.63 8.16 11.01
N ASN A 78 0.69 8.09 10.07
CA ASN A 78 0.43 9.13 9.08
C ASN A 78 -0.96 9.75 9.28
N ASN A 79 -1.21 10.87 8.59
CA ASN A 79 -2.50 11.53 8.65
C ASN A 79 -3.56 10.70 7.90
N VAL A 80 -4.46 10.07 8.66
CA VAL A 80 -5.58 9.29 8.13
C VAL A 80 -6.89 10.04 8.34
N GLY A 81 -7.87 9.76 7.49
CA GLY A 81 -9.25 10.21 7.68
C GLY A 81 -10.02 9.25 8.59
N PHE A 82 -10.89 9.75 9.44
CA PHE A 82 -11.85 8.96 10.21
C PHE A 82 -13.25 9.50 9.93
N CYS A 83 -14.19 8.60 9.65
CA CYS A 83 -15.55 8.96 9.27
C CYS A 83 -16.54 8.39 10.29
N ASP A 84 -17.65 9.10 10.51
CA ASP A 84 -18.77 8.67 11.38
C ASP A 84 -19.65 7.59 10.72
N ARG A 85 -19.39 7.23 9.46
CA ARG A 85 -20.14 6.22 8.68
C ARG A 85 -19.20 5.17 8.10
N ALA A 86 -19.74 3.98 7.82
CA ALA A 86 -19.03 2.93 7.13
C ALA A 86 -18.70 3.32 5.68
N GLY A 87 -17.70 2.69 5.07
CA GLY A 87 -17.35 2.90 3.67
C GLY A 87 -16.58 4.19 3.35
N CYS A 88 -15.91 4.80 4.33
CA CYS A 88 -14.98 5.93 4.16
C CYS A 88 -15.49 7.08 3.28
N GLY A 89 -16.73 7.52 3.49
CA GLY A 89 -17.35 8.61 2.74
C GLY A 89 -18.13 9.59 3.61
N HIS A 90 -18.65 10.66 2.98
CA HIS A 90 -19.41 11.75 3.60
C HIS A 90 -18.60 12.59 4.60
N SER A 91 -18.81 12.37 5.91
CA SER A 91 -18.37 13.25 7.00
C SER A 91 -17.10 12.67 7.62
N CYS A 92 -16.01 12.81 6.88
CA CYS A 92 -14.70 12.38 7.31
C CYS A 92 -13.89 13.56 7.86
N HIS A 93 -13.23 13.33 8.98
CA HIS A 93 -12.30 14.26 9.61
C HIS A 93 -10.89 13.71 9.54
N GLN A 94 -9.89 14.57 9.48
CA GLN A 94 -8.49 14.13 9.46
C GLN A 94 -7.97 13.94 10.87
N LEU A 95 -7.08 12.96 11.07
CA LEU A 95 -6.41 12.76 12.36
C LEU A 95 -5.66 14.02 12.83
N SER A 96 -5.18 14.85 11.89
CA SER A 96 -4.60 16.17 12.21
C SER A 96 -5.58 17.12 12.92
N THR A 97 -6.89 16.96 12.71
CA THR A 97 -7.97 17.73 13.36
C THR A 97 -8.44 17.11 14.67
N CYS A 98 -7.68 16.14 15.20
CA CYS A 98 -7.94 15.53 16.49
C CYS A 98 -8.07 16.59 17.60
N GLY A 99 -9.27 16.74 18.16
CA GLY A 99 -9.53 17.69 19.25
C GLY A 99 -8.92 17.24 20.57
N THR A 100 -9.18 16.00 21.00
CA THR A 100 -8.74 15.48 22.29
C THR A 100 -7.71 14.38 22.09
N ARG A 101 -6.43 14.70 22.35
CA ARG A 101 -5.35 13.71 22.40
C ARG A 101 -5.29 13.06 23.78
N LEU A 102 -5.12 11.75 23.77
CA LEU A 102 -4.90 10.86 24.90
C LEU A 102 -3.40 10.60 25.11
N ASP A 103 -3.07 9.84 26.14
CA ASP A 103 -1.73 9.29 26.35
C ASP A 103 -1.26 8.48 25.13
N ASN A 104 0.06 8.48 24.90
CA ASN A 104 0.72 7.82 23.76
C ASN A 104 0.33 8.38 22.38
N GLY A 105 -0.29 9.57 22.31
CA GLY A 105 -0.63 10.21 21.03
C GLY A 105 -1.90 9.67 20.37
N PHE A 106 -2.69 8.87 21.09
CA PHE A 106 -4.01 8.45 20.63
C PHE A 106 -4.96 9.64 20.52
N CYS A 107 -5.88 9.58 19.57
CA CYS A 107 -6.97 10.54 19.43
C CYS A 107 -8.27 9.98 20.01
N PHE A 108 -9.04 10.81 20.71
CA PHE A 108 -10.39 10.46 21.14
C PHE A 108 -11.37 10.72 20.00
N THR A 109 -11.93 9.65 19.45
CA THR A 109 -12.85 9.72 18.32
C THR A 109 -14.03 8.78 18.58
N PRO A 110 -14.92 9.14 19.53
CA PRO A 110 -16.06 8.30 19.84
C PRO A 110 -17.00 8.22 18.63
N GLY A 111 -17.38 6.99 18.27
CA GLY A 111 -18.36 6.76 17.21
C GLY A 111 -17.79 6.73 15.79
N THR A 112 -16.47 6.67 15.63
CA THR A 112 -15.86 6.38 14.32
C THR A 112 -16.38 5.04 13.80
N GLN A 113 -16.80 5.03 12.53
CA GLN A 113 -17.31 3.84 11.85
C GLN A 113 -16.35 3.32 10.78
N SER A 114 -15.57 4.21 10.16
CA SER A 114 -14.54 3.82 9.20
C SER A 114 -13.31 4.73 9.28
N ILE A 115 -12.17 4.19 8.86
CA ILE A 115 -10.89 4.88 8.82
C ILE A 115 -10.38 4.83 7.38
N LEU A 116 -10.25 5.99 6.77
CA LEU A 116 -9.66 6.19 5.47
C LEU A 116 -8.15 6.35 5.61
N VAL A 117 -7.42 5.29 5.29
CA VAL A 117 -5.97 5.33 5.17
C VAL A 117 -5.64 5.87 3.78
N SER A 118 -4.96 7.01 3.71
CA SER A 118 -4.36 7.50 2.47
C SER A 118 -2.93 7.01 2.37
N SER A 119 -2.47 6.66 1.18
CA SER A 119 -1.04 6.55 0.90
C SER A 119 -0.44 7.94 0.98
N ALA A 120 0.62 8.10 1.77
CA ALA A 120 1.40 9.33 1.83
C ALA A 120 2.15 9.56 0.51
#